data_AF-A0A355VED7-F1
#
_entry.id   AF-A0A355VED7-F1
#
_cell.length_a   1.000
_cell.length_b   1.000
_cell.length_c   1.000
_cell.angle_alpha   90.00
_cell.angle_beta   90.00
_cell.angle_gamma   90.00
#
_symmetry.space_group_name_H-M   'P 1'
#
loop_
_entity.id
_entity.type
_entity.pdbx_description
1 polymer ?
#
loop_
_entity_poly.entity_id
_entity_poly.type
_entity_poly.pdbx_seq_one_letter_code
_entity_poly.pdbx_strand_id
1 'polypeptide(L)'
;KACGGDAEAVRRGKPALATELMVSTMYDRINRKNPVAMLGMIFVLEGTSIELATLAANTLQKSLNLPAKAFNYLSSHGSLDLEHMKFYEKLVNRLDNEEDRNCVIDTAKVVYYLYAQMFRTLPVSGERYALAG
;
A
#
# COMPACT_ATOMS: atom_id res chain seq x y z
N LYS A 1 5.00 -14.51 -10.70
CA LYS A 1 4.90 -15.99 -10.85
C LYS A 1 3.48 -16.46 -11.15
N ALA A 2 2.53 -16.45 -10.20
CA ALA A 2 1.18 -16.98 -10.44
C ALA A 2 0.36 -16.23 -11.51
N CYS A 3 0.65 -14.94 -11.72
CA CYS A 3 0.11 -14.13 -12.82
C CYS A 3 0.91 -14.22 -14.13
N GLY A 4 1.84 -15.17 -14.27
CA GLY A 4 2.69 -15.32 -15.47
C GLY A 4 3.91 -14.38 -15.56
N GLY A 5 4.04 -13.39 -14.67
CA GLY A 5 5.19 -12.47 -14.69
C GLY A 5 6.52 -13.07 -14.17
N ASP A 6 7.62 -12.52 -14.68
CA ASP A 6 9.01 -12.84 -14.32
C ASP A 6 9.36 -12.34 -12.92
N ALA A 7 9.72 -13.26 -12.02
CA ALA A 7 10.06 -12.95 -10.64
C ALA A 7 11.43 -12.31 -10.48
N GLU A 8 12.40 -12.65 -11.33
CA GLU A 8 13.76 -12.11 -11.23
C GLU A 8 13.82 -10.70 -11.79
N ALA A 9 13.06 -10.40 -12.85
CA ALA A 9 12.86 -9.03 -13.31
C ALA A 9 12.26 -8.14 -12.21
N VAL A 10 11.24 -8.62 -11.48
CA VAL A 10 10.66 -7.88 -10.34
C VAL A 10 11.68 -7.69 -9.22
N ARG A 11 12.45 -8.73 -8.86
CA ARG A 11 13.47 -8.67 -7.79
C ARG A 11 14.54 -7.63 -8.06
N ARG A 12 14.96 -7.50 -9.33
CA ARG A 12 16.03 -6.59 -9.76
C ARG A 12 15.50 -5.26 -10.31
N GLY A 13 14.19 -5.11 -10.38
CA GLY A 13 13.52 -3.92 -10.88
C GLY A 13 13.71 -2.73 -9.95
N LYS A 14 13.40 -1.54 -10.47
CA LYS A 14 13.33 -0.32 -9.67
C LYS A 14 11.88 -0.01 -9.31
N PRO A 15 11.59 0.44 -8.08
CA PRO A 15 10.27 0.92 -7.73
C PRO A 15 9.91 2.17 -8.57
N ALA A 16 8.62 2.43 -8.74
CA ALA A 16 8.18 3.72 -9.22
C ALA A 16 8.57 4.82 -8.20
N LEU A 17 8.77 6.05 -8.67
CA LEU A 17 9.19 7.17 -7.81
C LEU A 17 8.27 7.35 -6.60
N ALA A 18 6.95 7.23 -6.78
CA ALA A 18 5.99 7.33 -5.67
C ALA A 18 6.21 6.26 -4.59
N THR A 19 6.53 5.03 -4.98
CA THR A 19 6.84 3.93 -4.05
C THR A 19 8.18 4.18 -3.33
N GLU A 20 9.20 4.65 -4.06
CA GLU A 20 10.50 5.00 -3.47
C GLU A 20 10.37 6.15 -2.46
N LEU A 21 9.61 7.20 -2.80
CA LEU A 21 9.35 8.33 -1.92
C LEU A 21 8.54 7.93 -0.69
N MET A 22 7.57 7.02 -0.84
CA MET A 22 6.79 6.52 0.29
C MET A 22 7.69 5.79 1.30
N VAL A 23 8.58 4.90 0.83
CA VAL A 23 9.54 4.19 1.69
C VAL A 23 10.52 5.17 2.33
N SER A 24 11.19 6.00 1.54
CA SER A 24 12.22 6.93 2.05
C SER A 24 11.66 7.97 3.03
N THR A 25 10.47 8.52 2.76
CA THR A 25 9.78 9.45 3.67
C THR A 25 9.52 8.81 5.03
N MET A 26 9.14 7.53 5.05
CA MET A 26 8.89 6.83 6.30
C MET A 26 10.17 6.53 7.07
N TYR A 27 11.23 6.11 6.38
CA TYR A 27 12.55 5.96 7.00
C TYR A 27 13.03 7.27 7.62
N ASP A 28 12.90 8.41 6.93
CA ASP A 28 13.29 9.72 7.48
C ASP A 28 12.44 10.10 8.70
N ARG A 29 11.10 9.98 8.60
CA ARG A 29 10.19 10.31 9.68
C ARG A 29 10.45 9.48 10.94
N ILE A 30 10.66 8.17 10.78
CA ILE A 30 10.92 7.27 11.91
C ILE A 30 12.29 7.55 12.54
N ASN A 31 13.33 7.73 11.73
CA ASN A 31 14.69 7.86 12.24
C ASN A 31 15.02 9.25 12.79
N ARG A 32 14.44 10.30 12.22
CA ARG A 32 14.87 11.69 12.48
C ARG A 32 13.78 12.59 13.04
N LYS A 33 12.52 12.18 12.96
CA LYS A 33 11.38 12.99 13.42
C LYS A 33 10.69 12.29 14.57
N ASN A 34 9.49 11.79 14.32
CA ASN A 34 8.65 11.19 15.33
C ASN A 34 8.26 9.78 14.86
N PRO A 35 8.68 8.71 15.57
CA PRO A 35 8.38 7.33 15.18
C PRO A 35 6.88 7.01 15.17
N VAL A 36 6.06 7.78 15.90
CA VAL A 36 4.59 7.66 15.88
C VAL A 36 4.02 7.92 14.47
N ALA A 37 4.77 8.59 13.58
CA ALA A 37 4.44 8.71 12.15
C ALA A 37 4.06 7.38 11.49
N MET A 38 4.67 6.26 11.91
CA MET A 38 4.36 4.93 11.39
C MET A 38 2.87 4.59 11.47
N LEU A 39 2.17 5.06 12.51
CA LEU A 39 0.74 4.83 12.68
C LEU A 39 -0.08 5.49 11.56
N GLY A 40 0.36 6.64 11.04
CA GLY A 40 -0.28 7.28 9.90
C GLY A 40 -0.21 6.44 8.62
N MET A 41 0.93 5.78 8.36
CA MET A 41 1.07 4.85 7.24
C MET A 41 0.22 3.59 7.44
N ILE A 42 0.24 3.01 8.64
CA ILE A 42 -0.55 1.82 8.97
C ILE A 42 -2.03 2.11 8.76
N PHE A 43 -2.54 3.27 9.21
CA PHE A 43 -3.94 3.65 8.98
C PHE A 43 -4.32 3.62 7.50
N VAL A 44 -3.49 4.18 6.63
CA VAL A 44 -3.78 4.22 5.19
C VAL A 44 -3.77 2.82 4.61
N LEU A 45 -2.77 2.01 4.96
CA LEU A 45 -2.63 0.65 4.41
C LEU A 45 -3.73 -0.27 4.94
N GLU A 46 -3.99 -0.32 6.24
CA GLU A 46 -5.04 -1.17 6.81
C GLU A 46 -6.45 -0.69 6.42
N GLY A 47 -6.72 0.63 6.44
CA GLY A 47 -8.05 1.17 6.14
C GLY A 47 -8.41 1.19 4.66
N THR A 48 -7.45 1.47 3.78
CA THR A 48 -7.70 1.59 2.32
C THR A 48 -7.47 0.27 1.59
N SER A 49 -6.60 -0.60 2.09
CA SER A 49 -6.30 -1.87 1.43
C SER A 49 -7.49 -2.83 1.49
N ILE A 50 -8.31 -2.86 2.54
CA ILE A 50 -9.45 -3.80 2.64
C ILE A 50 -10.42 -3.66 1.46
N GLU A 51 -10.96 -2.46 1.29
CA GLU A 51 -12.00 -2.20 0.29
C GLU A 51 -11.42 -2.27 -1.12
N LEU A 52 -10.24 -1.66 -1.32
CA LEU A 52 -9.60 -1.63 -2.63
C LEU A 52 -9.09 -3.02 -3.03
N ALA A 53 -8.47 -3.79 -2.14
CA ALA A 53 -7.96 -5.12 -2.44
C ALA A 53 -9.08 -6.11 -2.75
N THR A 54 -10.18 -6.07 -2.00
CA THR A 54 -11.31 -6.97 -2.23
C THR A 54 -11.99 -6.68 -3.57
N LEU A 55 -12.24 -5.40 -3.87
CA LEU A 55 -12.83 -5.00 -5.14
C LEU A 55 -11.88 -5.25 -6.31
N ALA A 56 -10.59 -4.92 -6.15
CA ALA A 56 -9.57 -5.13 -7.17
C ALA A 56 -9.33 -6.61 -7.43
N ALA A 57 -9.25 -7.47 -6.41
CA ALA A 57 -9.05 -8.91 -6.59
C ALA A 57 -10.17 -9.52 -7.43
N ASN A 58 -11.43 -9.26 -7.08
CA ASN A 58 -12.58 -9.78 -7.81
C ASN A 58 -12.65 -9.25 -9.25
N THR A 59 -12.36 -7.98 -9.45
CA THR A 59 -12.40 -7.34 -10.77
C THR A 59 -11.24 -7.83 -11.64
N LEU A 60 -10.00 -7.77 -11.14
CA LEU A 60 -8.80 -8.18 -11.85
C LEU A 60 -8.80 -9.67 -12.18
N GLN A 61 -9.29 -10.53 -11.28
CA GLN A 61 -9.40 -11.96 -11.54
C GLN A 61 -10.28 -12.24 -12.76
N LYS A 62 -11.45 -11.59 -12.83
CA LYS A 62 -12.37 -11.73 -13.96
C LYS A 62 -11.82 -11.10 -15.23
N SER A 63 -11.32 -9.86 -15.15
CA SER A 63 -10.86 -9.11 -16.32
C SER A 63 -9.59 -9.67 -16.95
N LEU A 64 -8.69 -10.28 -16.17
CA LEU A 64 -7.42 -10.82 -16.65
C LEU A 64 -7.42 -12.35 -16.76
N ASN A 65 -8.55 -13.00 -16.47
CA ASN A 65 -8.72 -14.46 -16.48
C ASN A 65 -7.60 -15.20 -15.72
N LEU A 66 -7.23 -14.66 -14.55
CA LEU A 66 -6.12 -15.18 -13.74
C LEU A 66 -6.61 -16.27 -12.76
N PRO A 67 -5.79 -17.29 -12.47
CA PRO A 67 -6.18 -18.37 -11.57
C PRO A 67 -6.28 -17.88 -10.12
N ALA A 68 -7.14 -18.50 -9.29
CA ALA A 68 -7.32 -18.10 -7.88
C ALA A 68 -6.01 -18.02 -7.08
N LYS A 69 -5.04 -18.90 -7.35
CA LYS A 69 -3.70 -18.88 -6.73
C LYS A 69 -2.91 -17.58 -6.97
N ALA A 70 -3.28 -16.77 -7.96
CA ALA A 70 -2.69 -15.46 -8.22
C ALA A 70 -3.14 -14.40 -7.20
N PHE A 71 -4.21 -14.66 -6.45
CA PHE A 71 -4.84 -13.71 -5.52
C PHE A 71 -4.67 -14.09 -4.06
N ASN A 72 -3.97 -15.18 -3.73
CA ASN A 72 -3.81 -15.66 -2.35
C ASN A 72 -3.44 -14.54 -1.36
N TYR A 73 -2.52 -13.66 -1.72
CA TYR A 73 -2.14 -12.50 -0.90
C TYR A 73 -3.31 -11.54 -0.67
N LEU A 74 -3.99 -11.10 -1.73
CA LEU A 74 -5.13 -10.17 -1.63
C LEU A 74 -6.32 -10.80 -0.88
N SER A 75 -6.58 -12.09 -1.13
CA SER A 75 -7.67 -12.83 -0.49
C SER A 75 -7.41 -13.13 0.99
N SER A 76 -6.16 -13.35 1.41
CA SER A 76 -5.83 -13.55 2.82
C SER A 76 -5.75 -12.24 3.61
N HIS A 77 -5.39 -11.14 2.95
CA HIS A 77 -5.22 -9.84 3.62
C HIS A 77 -6.57 -9.28 4.09
N GLY A 78 -7.59 -9.27 3.22
CA GLY A 78 -8.88 -8.64 3.53
C GLY A 78 -9.63 -9.21 4.76
N SER A 79 -9.34 -10.44 5.20
CA SER A 79 -9.92 -11.02 6.42
C SER A 79 -9.19 -10.65 7.71
N LEU A 80 -7.90 -10.29 7.65
CA LEU A 80 -7.07 -9.95 8.82
C LEU A 80 -7.28 -8.51 9.29
N ASP A 81 -7.66 -7.63 8.38
CA ASP A 81 -7.56 -6.19 8.58
C ASP A 81 -8.64 -5.62 9.52
N LEU A 82 -9.76 -6.31 9.76
CA LEU A 82 -10.77 -5.88 10.75
C LEU A 82 -10.26 -5.97 12.18
N GLU A 83 -9.50 -7.03 12.50
CA GLU A 83 -8.87 -7.18 13.81
C GLU A 83 -7.71 -6.20 13.97
N HIS A 84 -6.94 -5.98 12.89
CA HIS A 84 -5.88 -4.98 12.86
C HIS A 84 -6.42 -3.57 13.09
N MET A 85 -7.55 -3.20 12.49
CA MET A 85 -8.14 -1.87 12.68
C MET A 85 -8.65 -1.66 14.11
N LYS A 86 -9.24 -2.67 14.74
CA LYS A 86 -9.61 -2.59 16.17
C LYS A 86 -8.39 -2.47 17.08
N PHE A 87 -7.30 -3.17 16.76
CA PHE A 87 -6.05 -3.06 17.49
C PHE A 87 -5.40 -1.68 17.28
N TYR A 88 -5.38 -1.19 16.05
CA TYR A 88 -4.91 0.14 15.68
C TYR A 88 -5.65 1.24 16.46
N GLU A 89 -6.99 1.19 16.47
CA GLU A 89 -7.84 2.14 17.20
C GLU A 89 -7.46 2.18 18.69
N LYS A 90 -7.32 1.01 19.33
CA LYS A 90 -6.91 0.92 20.74
C LYS A 90 -5.54 1.54 21.00
N LEU A 91 -4.62 1.44 20.05
CA LEU A 91 -3.27 1.99 20.19
C LEU A 91 -3.27 3.51 19.99
N VAL A 92 -3.94 4.00 18.95
CA VAL A 92 -3.96 5.43 18.59
C VAL A 92 -4.75 6.25 19.60
N ASN A 93 -5.83 5.69 20.17
CA ASN A 93 -6.61 6.35 21.21
C ASN A 93 -5.84 6.56 22.53
N ARG A 94 -4.64 6.00 22.67
CA ARG A 94 -3.74 6.22 23.82
C ARG A 94 -2.72 7.34 23.58
N LEU A 95 -2.70 7.96 22.40
CA LEU A 95 -1.85 9.11 22.15
C LEU A 95 -2.46 10.33 22.84
N ASP A 96 -1.83 10.84 23.89
CA ASP A 96 -2.29 12.05 24.62
C ASP A 96 -1.60 13.33 24.12
N ASN A 97 -0.41 13.19 23.54
CA ASN A 97 0.36 14.31 23.02
C ASN A 97 -0.23 14.80 21.68
N GLU A 98 -0.45 16.11 21.56
CA GLU A 98 -1.03 16.72 20.36
C GLU A 98 -0.08 16.68 19.15
N GLU A 99 1.22 16.84 19.36
CA GLU A 99 2.24 16.71 18.30
C GLU A 99 2.29 15.29 17.73
N ASP A 100 2.12 14.27 18.57
CA ASP A 100 2.02 12.87 18.13
C ASP A 100 0.78 12.66 17.26
N ARG A 101 -0.39 13.15 17.70
CA ARG A 101 -1.63 13.07 16.92
C ARG A 101 -1.49 13.78 15.58
N ASN A 102 -0.93 14.99 15.56
CA ASN A 102 -0.68 15.75 14.34
C ASN A 102 0.30 15.03 13.42
N CYS A 103 1.34 14.42 13.97
CA CYS A 103 2.31 13.61 13.22
C CYS A 103 1.64 12.43 12.50
N VAL A 104 0.72 11.73 13.16
CA VAL A 104 -0.08 10.65 12.56
C VAL A 104 -0.91 11.17 11.39
N ILE A 105 -1.66 12.25 11.62
CA ILE A 105 -2.55 12.85 10.61
C ILE A 105 -1.76 13.30 9.37
N ASP A 106 -0.66 14.02 9.59
CA ASP A 106 0.15 14.54 8.49
C ASP A 106 0.87 13.43 7.73
N THR A 107 1.29 12.38 8.43
CA THR A 107 1.87 11.21 7.77
C THR A 107 0.81 10.48 6.93
N ALA A 108 -0.41 10.30 7.45
CA ALA A 108 -1.50 9.68 6.71
C ALA A 108 -1.83 10.46 5.42
N LYS A 109 -1.91 11.80 5.47
CA LYS A 109 -2.13 12.64 4.26
C LYS A 109 -1.06 12.43 3.19
N VAL A 110 0.21 12.40 3.60
CA VAL A 110 1.34 12.16 2.68
C VAL A 110 1.28 10.76 2.08
N VAL A 111 1.00 9.74 2.90
CA VAL A 111 0.90 8.36 2.43
C VAL A 111 -0.28 8.18 1.50
N TYR A 112 -1.46 8.76 1.79
CA TYR A 112 -2.60 8.77 0.86
C TYR A 112 -2.22 9.34 -0.51
N TYR A 113 -1.53 10.49 -0.53
CA TYR A 113 -1.08 11.10 -1.77
C TYR A 113 -0.14 10.18 -2.55
N LEU A 114 0.92 9.67 -1.90
CA LEU A 114 1.91 8.81 -2.56
C LEU A 114 1.32 7.46 -3.00
N TYR A 115 0.40 6.90 -2.22
CA TYR A 115 -0.33 5.68 -2.56
C TYR A 115 -1.19 5.87 -3.81
N ALA A 116 -1.90 7.00 -3.91
CA ALA A 116 -2.62 7.35 -5.14
C ALA A 116 -1.67 7.54 -6.34
N GLN A 117 -0.52 8.18 -6.14
CA GLN A 117 0.47 8.33 -7.21
C GLN A 117 1.03 6.99 -7.68
N MET A 118 1.28 6.05 -6.76
CA MET A 118 1.71 4.69 -7.11
C MET A 118 0.73 4.04 -8.11
N PHE A 119 -0.58 4.10 -7.86
CA PHE A 119 -1.56 3.57 -8.81
C PHE A 119 -1.58 4.31 -10.15
N ARG A 120 -1.38 5.63 -10.16
CA ARG A 120 -1.29 6.41 -11.41
C ARG A 120 -0.08 6.08 -12.27
N THR A 121 0.96 5.47 -11.69
CA THR A 121 2.11 4.98 -12.47
C THR A 121 1.86 3.64 -13.16
N LEU A 122 0.75 2.95 -12.85
CA LEU A 122 0.38 1.75 -13.57
C LEU A 122 -0.01 2.09 -15.02
N PRO A 123 0.40 1.28 -16.00
CA PRO A 123 0.05 1.53 -17.39
C PRO A 123 -1.48 1.49 -17.56
N VAL A 124 -2.04 2.54 -18.16
CA VAL A 124 -3.46 2.58 -18.52
C VAL A 124 -3.65 1.67 -19.74
N SER A 125 -4.60 0.75 -19.67
CA SER A 125 -4.90 -0.20 -20.74
C SER A 125 -5.09 0.52 -22.09
N GLY A 126 -4.11 0.38 -22.99
CA GLY A 126 -4.07 1.04 -24.29
C GLY A 126 -2.66 1.37 -24.78
N GLU A 127 -1.73 1.64 -23.87
CA GLU A 127 -0.30 1.71 -24.22
C GLU A 127 0.27 0.29 -24.19
N ARG A 128 0.50 -0.25 -25.39
CA ARG A 128 1.23 -1.50 -25.61
C ARG A 128 2.45 -1.56 -24.68
N TYR A 129 2.78 -2.77 -24.22
CA TYR A 129 4.07 -3.19 -23.67
C TYR A 129 5.24 -2.99 -24.68
N ALA A 130 5.34 -1.81 -25.29
CA ALA A 130 6.47 -1.36 -26.06
C ALA A 130 7.29 -0.52 -25.09
N LEU A 131 8.28 -1.15 -24.48
CA LEU A 131 9.55 -0.62 -23.95
C LEU A 131 10.08 -1.64 -22.91
N ALA A 132 10.24 -2.87 -23.36
CA ALA A 132 11.28 -3.76 -22.85
C ALA A 132 12.23 -4.00 -24.02
N GLY A 133 13.12 -3.02 -24.22
CA GLY A 133 14.37 -3.16 -24.98
C GLY A 133 15.52 -3.25 -23.99
#